data_AF-A0A3M2M3Y8-F1
#
_entry.id   AF-A0A3M2M3Y8-F1
#
_cell.length_a   1.000
_cell.length_b   1.000
_cell.length_c   1.000
_cell.angle_alpha   90.00
_cell.angle_beta   90.00
_cell.angle_gamma   90.00
#
_symmetry.space_group_name_H-M   'P 1'
#
loop_
_entity.id
_entity.type
_entity.pdbx_description
1 polymer ?
#
loop_
_entity_poly.entity_id
_entity_poly.type
_entity_poly.pdbx_seq_one_letter_code
_entity_poly.pdbx_strand_id
1 'polypeptide(L)'
;MIAALVLAMLAGLFATLCLPRLLRAMPTRTPEPPPPYPESMTAELPPGDEEYLAWLANDLWPEDEYLEDDPNRKGESDGGPVPA
;
A
#
# COMPACT_ATOMS: atom_id res chain seq x y z
N MET A 1 -15.10 -36.93 -0.97
CA MET A 1 -13.82 -37.11 -0.25
C MET A 1 -12.83 -35.98 -0.54
N ILE A 2 -12.51 -35.69 -1.80
CA ILE A 2 -11.58 -34.60 -2.17
C ILE A 2 -12.03 -33.22 -1.66
N ALA A 3 -13.31 -32.87 -1.82
CA ALA A 3 -13.84 -31.59 -1.33
C ALA A 3 -13.68 -31.39 0.20
N ALA A 4 -13.80 -32.46 0.98
CA ALA A 4 -13.61 -32.39 2.43
C ALA A 4 -12.14 -32.15 2.81
N LEU A 5 -11.20 -32.73 2.05
CA LEU A 5 -9.76 -32.51 2.24
C LEU A 5 -9.37 -31.07 1.89
N VAL A 6 -9.92 -30.53 0.79
CA VAL A 6 -9.69 -29.14 0.37
C VAL A 6 -10.21 -28.16 1.43
N LEU A 7 -11.41 -28.39 1.96
CA LEU A 7 -11.97 -27.55 3.03
C LEU A 7 -11.15 -27.61 4.32
N ALA A 8 -10.67 -28.79 4.70
CA ALA A 8 -9.80 -28.94 5.87
C ALA A 8 -8.46 -28.20 5.70
N MET A 9 -7.88 -28.23 4.50
CA MET A 9 -6.63 -27.55 4.19
C MET A 9 -6.79 -26.02 4.21
N LEU A 10 -7.88 -25.51 3.63
CA LEU A 10 -8.25 -24.09 3.68
C LEU A 10 -8.49 -23.61 5.11
N ALA A 11 -9.25 -24.38 5.90
CA ALA A 11 -9.51 -24.06 7.30
C ALA A 11 -8.23 -24.05 8.14
N GLY A 12 -7.31 -25.00 7.91
CA GLY A 12 -6.01 -25.05 8.57
C GLY A 12 -5.11 -23.88 8.18
N LEU A 13 -5.07 -23.52 6.90
CA LEU A 13 -4.31 -22.36 6.41
C LEU A 13 -4.85 -21.05 6.99
N PHE A 14 -6.17 -20.90 7.01
CA PHE A 14 -6.83 -19.73 7.59
C PHE A 14 -6.56 -19.64 9.10
N ALA A 15 -6.70 -20.74 9.83
CA ALA A 15 -6.43 -20.76 11.27
C ALA A 15 -4.96 -20.46 11.59
N THR A 16 -4.01 -20.97 10.81
CA THR A 16 -2.57 -20.74 11.07
C THR A 16 -2.12 -19.32 10.74
N LEU A 17 -2.66 -18.71 9.68
CA LEU A 17 -2.25 -17.36 9.26
C LEU A 17 -3.05 -16.24 9.91
N CYS A 18 -4.37 -16.41 10.05
CA CYS A 18 -5.25 -15.34 10.51
C CYS A 18 -5.38 -15.31 12.02
N LEU A 19 -5.44 -16.46 12.70
CA LEU A 19 -5.64 -16.50 14.16
C LEU A 19 -4.53 -15.81 14.96
N PRO A 20 -3.22 -15.99 14.70
CA PRO A 20 -2.19 -15.27 15.45
C PRO A 20 -2.17 -13.78 15.15
N ARG A 21 -2.61 -13.34 13.95
CA ARG A 21 -2.76 -11.92 13.62
C ARG A 21 -3.95 -11.28 14.35
N LEU A 22 -5.06 -12.01 14.49
CA LEU A 22 -6.24 -11.57 15.22
C LEU A 22 -6.03 -11.57 16.75
N LEU A 23 -5.25 -12.53 17.26
CA LEU A 23 -4.92 -12.64 18.68
C LEU A 23 -3.73 -11.76 19.08
N ARG A 24 -3.04 -11.13 18.13
CA ARG A 24 -2.02 -10.14 18.44
C ARG A 24 -2.70 -8.97 19.13
N ALA A 25 -2.56 -8.91 20.44
CA ALA A 25 -3.04 -7.79 21.24
C ALA A 25 -2.51 -6.50 20.62
N MET A 26 -3.42 -5.61 20.24
CA MET A 26 -3.03 -4.28 19.80
C MET A 26 -2.24 -3.64 20.96
N PRO A 27 -1.07 -3.04 20.70
CA PRO A 27 -0.38 -2.29 21.73
C PRO A 27 -1.34 -1.22 22.25
N THR A 28 -1.54 -1.17 23.58
CA THR A 28 -2.24 -0.07 24.23
C THR A 28 -1.52 1.22 23.87
N ARG A 29 -2.08 1.97 22.92
CA ARG A 29 -1.68 3.36 22.67
C ARG A 29 -2.12 4.15 23.90
N THR A 30 -1.17 4.47 24.78
CA THR A 30 -1.31 5.63 25.65
C THR A 30 -1.60 6.84 24.76
N PRO A 31 -2.62 7.66 25.06
CA PRO A 31 -2.93 8.83 24.26
C PRO A 31 -1.80 9.85 24.42
N GLU A 32 -0.81 9.79 23.54
CA GLU A 32 0.08 10.92 23.32
C GLU A 32 -0.72 12.04 22.64
N PRO A 33 -0.43 13.32 22.96
CA PRO A 33 -0.98 14.42 22.19
C PRO A 33 -0.61 14.22 20.71
N PRO A 34 -1.55 14.42 19.77
CA PRO A 34 -1.26 14.23 18.36
C PRO A 34 -0.08 15.14 17.98
N PRO A 35 0.92 14.63 17.25
CA PRO A 35 2.00 15.47 16.77
C PRO A 35 1.42 16.62 15.94
N PRO A 36 2.02 17.83 15.98
CA PRO A 36 1.44 19.04 15.38
C PRO A 36 1.07 18.90 13.91
N TYR A 37 1.75 18.01 13.19
CA TYR A 37 1.42 17.53 11.86
C TYR A 37 1.95 16.09 11.77
N PRO A 38 1.27 15.15 11.08
CA PRO A 38 1.94 13.91 10.73
C PRO A 38 3.13 14.28 9.85
N GLU A 39 4.35 13.97 10.29
CA GLU A 39 5.49 14.03 9.39
C GLU A 39 5.13 13.18 8.18
N SER A 40 5.18 13.79 6.98
CA SER A 40 4.77 13.20 5.70
C SER A 40 5.11 11.72 5.69
N MET A 41 4.08 10.89 5.90
CA MET A 41 4.26 9.49 6.24
C MET A 41 4.41 8.67 4.96
N THR A 42 5.31 9.09 4.07
CA THR A 42 5.82 8.28 2.98
C THR A 42 6.85 7.34 3.58
N ALA A 43 6.37 6.25 4.18
CA ALA A 43 7.26 5.15 4.54
C ALA A 43 8.00 4.69 3.28
N GLU A 44 9.33 4.58 3.35
CA GLU A 44 10.10 3.93 2.27
C GLU A 44 9.61 2.49 2.16
N LEU A 45 9.04 2.16 1.01
CA LEU A 45 8.53 0.82 0.74
C LEU A 45 9.67 -0.04 0.18
N PRO A 46 9.67 -1.35 0.47
CA PRO A 46 10.56 -2.25 -0.24
C PRO A 46 10.15 -2.31 -1.73
N PRO A 47 11.09 -2.56 -2.66
CA PRO A 47 10.80 -2.51 -4.11
C PRO A 47 9.61 -3.37 -4.55
N GLY A 48 9.42 -4.54 -3.95
CA GLY A 48 8.29 -5.42 -4.28
C GLY A 48 6.93 -4.87 -3.86
N ASP A 49 6.86 -4.10 -2.78
CA ASP A 49 5.61 -3.48 -2.33
C ASP A 49 5.26 -2.27 -3.21
N GLU A 50 6.27 -1.51 -3.67
CA GLU A 50 6.07 -0.45 -4.66
C GLU A 50 5.53 -0.99 -5.99
N GLU A 51 6.14 -2.07 -6.49
CA GLU A 51 5.69 -2.74 -7.72
C GLU A 51 4.26 -3.28 -7.60
N TYR A 52 3.92 -3.87 -6.44
CA TYR A 52 2.57 -4.35 -6.17
C TYR A 52 1.54 -3.22 -6.17
N LEU A 53 1.85 -2.10 -5.52
CA LEU A 53 0.95 -0.95 -5.48
C LEU A 53 0.80 -0.30 -6.86
N ALA A 54 1.87 -0.23 -7.65
CA ALA A 54 1.81 0.27 -9.02
C ALA A 54 0.93 -0.62 -9.91
N TRP A 55 1.08 -1.94 -9.81
CA TRP A 55 0.21 -2.89 -10.52
C TRP A 55 -1.26 -2.76 -10.08
N LEU A 56 -1.50 -2.65 -8.77
CA LEU A 56 -2.84 -2.51 -8.22
C LEU A 56 -3.52 -1.20 -8.64
N ALA A 57 -2.77 -0.10 -8.65
CA ALA A 57 -3.27 1.19 -9.13
C ALA A 57 -3.67 1.11 -10.61
N ASN A 58 -2.85 0.47 -11.45
CA ASN A 58 -3.17 0.27 -12.87
C ASN A 58 -4.43 -0.58 -13.10
N ASP A 59 -4.72 -1.54 -12.21
CA ASP A 59 -5.93 -2.39 -12.31
C ASP A 59 -7.19 -1.66 -11.82
N LEU A 60 -7.08 -0.92 -10.72
CA LEU A 60 -8.23 -0.30 -10.04
C LEU A 60 -8.57 1.11 -10.55
N TRP A 61 -7.59 1.82 -11.10
CA TRP A 61 -7.75 3.14 -11.70
C TRP A 61 -7.10 3.16 -13.10
N PRO A 62 -7.69 2.46 -14.09
CA PRO A 62 -7.16 2.44 -15.44
C PRO A 62 -7.25 3.82 -16.12
N GLU A 63 -8.26 4.61 -15.75
CA GLU A 63 -8.41 6.01 -16.12
C GLU A 63 -7.97 6.89 -14.94
N ASP A 64 -6.87 7.61 -15.11
CA ASP A 64 -6.41 8.57 -14.12
C ASP A 64 -7.24 9.86 -14.24
N GLU A 65 -8.47 9.85 -13.68
CA GLU A 65 -9.44 10.97 -13.74
C GLU A 65 -8.91 12.27 -13.11
N TYR A 66 -7.81 12.20 -12.36
CA TYR A 66 -7.13 13.36 -11.74
C TYR A 66 -5.83 13.73 -12.45
N LEU A 67 -5.39 12.94 -13.43
CA LEU A 67 -4.40 13.39 -14.39
C LEU A 67 -5.09 14.38 -15.31
N GLU A 68 -5.11 15.65 -14.89
CA GLU A 68 -5.41 16.73 -15.81
C GLU A 68 -4.35 16.63 -16.93
N ASP A 69 -4.77 16.15 -18.10
CA ASP A 69 -4.04 16.29 -19.36
C ASP A 69 -3.92 17.79 -19.59
N ASP A 70 -2.95 18.45 -18.95
CA ASP A 70 -2.67 19.86 -19.22
C ASP A 70 -2.20 19.92 -20.69
N PRO A 71 -3.02 20.44 -21.61
CA PRO A 71 -2.67 20.48 -23.03
C PRO A 71 -1.49 21.43 -23.29
N ASN A 72 -1.03 22.17 -22.27
CA ASN A 72 0.16 23.03 -22.30
C ASN A 72 1.42 22.37 -21.75
N ARG A 73 1.39 21.12 -21.26
CA ARG A 73 2.58 20.39 -20.75
C ARG A 73 3.55 19.94 -21.85
N LYS A 74 3.59 20.66 -22.98
CA LYS A 74 4.63 20.53 -24.00
C LYS A 74 5.80 21.44 -23.63
N GLY A 75 6.56 21.11 -22.60
CA GLY A 75 7.65 21.99 -22.19
C GLY A 75 8.63 21.50 -21.13
N GLU A 76 8.24 20.63 -20.20
CA GLU A 76 9.18 20.23 -19.13
C GLU A 76 10.02 19.02 -19.56
N SER A 77 10.81 19.19 -20.63
CA SER A 77 11.99 18.36 -20.89
C SER A 77 13.20 19.12 -20.38
N ASP A 78 14.07 18.35 -19.74
CA ASP A 78 15.45 18.64 -19.34
C ASP A 78 15.67 19.29 -17.98
N GLY A 79 16.33 18.50 -17.13
CA GLY A 79 16.97 18.97 -15.92
C GLY A 79 17.89 20.16 -16.20
N GLY A 80 17.66 21.24 -15.45
CA GLY A 80 18.60 22.35 -15.27
C GLY A 80 19.29 22.25 -13.91
N PRO A 81 20.52 22.80 -13.77
CA PRO A 81 21.38 22.55 -12.62
C PRO A 81 20.82 23.22 -11.35
N VAL A 82 20.88 22.48 -10.24
CA VAL A 82 20.61 23.01 -8.89
C VAL A 82 21.67 24.07 -8.56
N PRO A 83 21.31 25.35 -8.34
CA PRO A 83 22.27 26.33 -7.87
C PRO A 83 22.61 26.08 -6.39
N ALA A 84 23.90 26.25 -6.06
CA ALA A 84 24.50 26.04 -4.74
C ALA A 84 24.09 27.10 -3.71
#